data_AF-A0A3C0J7I8-F1
#
_entry.id   AF-A0A3C0J7I8-F1
#
_cell.length_a   1.000
_cell.length_b   1.000
_cell.length_c   1.000
_cell.angle_alpha   90.00
_cell.angle_beta   90.00
_cell.angle_gamma   90.00
#
_symmetry.space_group_name_H-M   'P 1'
#
loop_
_entity.id
_entity.type
_entity.pdbx_description
1 polymer ?
#
loop_
_entity_poly.entity_id
_entity_poly.type
_entity_poly.pdbx_seq_one_letter_code
_entity_poly.pdbx_strand_id
1 'polypeptide(L)'
;MIKENDIYSLIHYEYGLPYSGDYNGMRYRIARNPLERVFGKKEKGEATLETTVWKGPFAFDTTTEEKITKEFPFSEEGRLELVEWLNAMYETDKDKWKTGKISNVLKS
;
A
#
# COMPACT_ATOMS: atom_id res chain seq x y z
N MET A 1 -8.70 -11.13 1.66
CA MET A 1 -7.39 -10.83 2.23
C MET A 1 -6.49 -10.54 1.05
N ILE A 2 -5.59 -9.57 1.17
CA ILE A 2 -4.63 -9.24 0.10
C ILE A 2 -3.65 -10.40 0.01
N LYS A 3 -3.45 -10.96 -1.18
CA LYS A 3 -2.44 -12.02 -1.39
C LYS A 3 -1.17 -11.41 -1.95
N GLU A 4 -0.09 -12.16 -1.88
CA GLU A 4 1.15 -11.77 -2.55
C GLU A 4 0.93 -11.50 -4.06
N ASN A 5 0.07 -12.27 -4.73
CA ASN A 5 -0.24 -12.08 -6.16
C ASN A 5 -1.04 -10.82 -6.46
N ASP A 6 -1.70 -10.22 -5.45
CA ASP A 6 -2.35 -8.92 -5.62
C ASP A 6 -1.30 -7.79 -5.66
N ILE A 7 -0.08 -8.03 -5.17
CA ILE A 7 1.00 -7.04 -5.13
C ILE A 7 2.04 -7.38 -6.19
N TYR A 8 2.58 -6.37 -6.87
CA TYR A 8 3.64 -6.61 -7.84
C TYR A 8 4.91 -7.20 -7.21
N SER A 9 5.66 -7.95 -8.01
CA SER A 9 6.98 -8.47 -7.65
C SER A 9 8.02 -7.35 -7.50
N LEU A 10 9.13 -7.63 -6.82
CA LEU A 10 10.26 -6.71 -6.65
C LEU A 10 10.69 -6.04 -7.97
N ILE A 11 10.66 -6.81 -9.07
CA ILE A 11 10.97 -6.33 -10.43
C ILE A 11 10.22 -5.05 -10.79
N HIS A 12 8.93 -4.94 -10.46
CA HIS A 12 8.16 -3.72 -10.75
C HIS A 12 8.71 -2.50 -10.03
N TYR A 13 9.11 -2.66 -8.78
CA TYR A 13 9.70 -1.60 -7.97
C TYR A 13 11.15 -1.30 -8.38
N GLU A 14 11.86 -2.26 -8.98
CA GLU A 14 13.16 -2.00 -9.62
C GLU A 14 13.04 -1.03 -10.80
N TYR A 15 11.88 -0.96 -11.46
CA TYR A 15 11.62 0.07 -12.47
C TYR A 15 11.48 1.48 -11.88
N GLY A 16 11.43 1.62 -10.55
CA GLY A 16 11.22 2.90 -9.87
C GLY A 16 9.77 3.37 -9.98
N LEU A 17 8.83 2.44 -10.03
CA LEU A 17 7.40 2.75 -10.14
C LEU A 17 6.72 2.55 -8.78
N PRO A 18 5.99 3.57 -8.27
CA PRO A 18 5.14 3.39 -7.11
C PRO A 18 3.89 2.62 -7.52
N TYR A 19 3.55 1.59 -6.76
CA TYR A 19 2.31 0.85 -6.87
C TYR A 19 1.27 1.42 -5.91
N SER A 20 0.02 1.50 -6.34
CA SER A 20 -1.10 1.90 -5.49
C SER A 20 -2.23 0.90 -5.69
N GLY A 21 -2.82 0.45 -4.60
CA GLY A 21 -3.95 -0.47 -4.60
C GLY A 21 -5.04 -0.02 -3.64
N ASP A 22 -6.23 -0.55 -3.85
CA ASP A 22 -7.35 -0.42 -2.94
C ASP A 22 -7.83 -1.80 -2.51
N TYR A 23 -8.25 -1.91 -1.26
CA TYR A 23 -8.80 -3.12 -0.70
C TYR A 23 -9.94 -2.79 0.26
N ASN A 24 -11.17 -2.98 -0.22
CA ASN A 24 -12.40 -2.87 0.58
C ASN A 24 -12.55 -1.55 1.37
N GLY A 25 -12.10 -0.42 0.78
CA GLY A 25 -12.13 0.92 1.38
C GLY A 25 -10.81 1.37 2.03
N MET A 26 -9.86 0.46 2.26
CA MET A 26 -8.48 0.78 2.62
C MET A 26 -7.67 1.02 1.34
N ARG A 27 -7.01 2.18 1.24
CA ARG A 27 -6.06 2.44 0.15
C ARG A 27 -4.64 2.26 0.65
N TYR A 28 -3.79 1.74 -0.22
CA TYR A 28 -2.39 1.52 0.08
C TYR A 28 -1.52 1.90 -1.12
N ARG A 29 -0.32 2.40 -0.83
CA ARG A 29 0.70 2.77 -1.81
C ARG A 29 2.00 2.14 -1.39
N ILE A 30 2.61 1.37 -2.28
CA ILE A 30 3.90 0.74 -2.07
C ILE A 30 4.86 1.38 -3.05
N ALA A 31 5.91 2.00 -2.55
CA ALA A 31 6.94 2.61 -3.35
C ALA A 31 8.30 2.13 -2.88
N ARG A 32 9.23 2.04 -3.82
CA ARG A 32 10.63 1.89 -3.46
C ARG A 32 11.16 3.24 -2.96
N ASN A 33 11.93 3.23 -1.88
CA ASN A 33 12.69 4.36 -1.37
C ASN A 33 14.18 3.98 -1.33
N PRO A 34 15.10 4.72 -1.98
CA PRO A 34 14.87 5.86 -2.87
C PRO A 34 14.20 5.45 -4.18
N LEU A 35 13.27 6.28 -4.66
CA LEU A 35 12.40 6.03 -5.82
C LEU A 35 13.17 6.19 -7.14
N GLU A 36 14.08 5.25 -7.37
CA GLU A 36 14.96 5.21 -8.54
C GLU A 36 14.68 3.99 -9.41
N ARG A 37 15.07 4.07 -10.67
CA ARG A 37 15.13 2.89 -11.54
C ARG A 37 16.49 2.21 -11.39
N VAL A 38 16.49 1.02 -10.80
CA VAL A 38 17.66 0.11 -10.71
C VAL A 38 17.52 -1.13 -11.57
N PHE A 39 16.42 -1.28 -12.29
CA PHE A 39 16.25 -2.36 -13.25
C PHE A 39 17.39 -2.32 -14.27
N GLY A 40 18.25 -3.34 -14.24
CA GLY A 40 19.45 -3.44 -15.09
C GLY A 40 20.70 -2.72 -14.55
N LYS A 41 20.68 -2.09 -13.37
CA LYS A 41 21.88 -1.56 -12.70
C LYS A 41 22.61 -2.67 -11.94
N LYS A 42 23.95 -2.67 -12.01
CA LYS A 42 24.81 -3.59 -11.23
C LYS A 42 24.75 -3.31 -9.73
N GLU A 43 24.65 -2.04 -9.35
CA GLU A 43 24.44 -1.59 -7.98
C GLU A 43 23.00 -1.12 -7.84
N LYS A 44 22.21 -1.88 -7.07
CA LYS A 44 20.81 -1.54 -6.78
C LYS A 44 20.69 -0.57 -5.60
N GLY A 45 21.79 -0.34 -4.87
CA GLY A 45 21.82 0.42 -3.63
C GLY A 45 20.98 -0.25 -2.54
N GLU A 46 21.09 0.22 -1.31
CA GLU A 46 20.12 -0.12 -0.28
C GLU A 46 18.80 0.56 -0.62
N ALA A 47 17.72 -0.23 -0.66
CA ALA A 47 16.38 0.25 -0.93
C ALA A 47 15.41 -0.39 0.06
N THR A 48 14.36 0.34 0.39
CA THR A 48 13.24 -0.12 1.21
C THR A 48 11.93 -0.02 0.42
N LEU A 49 10.98 -0.88 0.75
CA LEU A 49 9.60 -0.82 0.29
C LEU A 49 8.81 0.02 1.29
N GLU A 50 8.66 1.30 0.99
CA GLU A 50 7.80 2.21 1.71
C GLU A 50 6.34 1.92 1.37
N THR A 51 5.61 1.36 2.32
CA THR A 51 4.18 1.08 2.22
C THR A 51 3.41 2.07 3.08
N THR A 52 2.57 2.88 2.44
CA THR A 52 1.68 3.82 3.10
C THR A 52 0.24 3.37 2.95
N VAL A 53 -0.50 3.25 4.06
CA VAL A 53 -1.94 2.99 4.06
C VAL A 53 -2.70 4.19 4.57
N TRP A 54 -3.90 4.41 4.02
CA TRP A 54 -4.82 5.44 4.50
C TRP A 54 -6.26 5.05 4.20
N LYS A 55 -7.18 5.70 4.91
CA LYS A 55 -8.60 5.41 4.80
C LYS A 55 -9.19 6.18 3.61
N GLY A 56 -9.96 5.47 2.78
CA GLY A 56 -10.78 6.05 1.72
C GLY A 56 -12.09 6.62 2.29
N PRO A 57 -12.72 7.60 1.64
CA PRO A 57 -12.90 7.63 0.19
C PRO A 57 -12.00 8.62 -0.58
N PHE A 58 -11.27 9.50 0.10
CA PHE A 58 -10.53 10.59 -0.52
C PHE A 58 -9.12 10.17 -0.96
N ALA A 59 -8.62 10.80 -2.03
CA ALA A 59 -7.26 10.57 -2.51
C ALA A 59 -6.23 11.09 -1.49
N PHE A 60 -4.98 10.61 -1.58
CA PHE A 60 -3.87 10.99 -0.68
C PHE A 60 -3.74 12.52 -0.50
N ASP A 61 -4.06 13.28 -1.55
CA ASP A 61 -3.98 14.74 -1.58
C ASP A 61 -5.14 15.44 -0.86
N THR A 62 -6.29 14.77 -0.75
CA THR A 62 -7.55 15.35 -0.24
C THR A 62 -7.96 14.77 1.11
N THR A 63 -7.28 13.73 1.60
CA THR A 63 -7.54 13.15 2.91
C THR A 63 -6.64 13.76 3.99
N THR A 64 -7.25 14.28 5.05
CA THR A 64 -6.61 14.63 6.33
C THR A 64 -6.53 13.43 7.28
N GLU A 65 -6.95 12.25 6.83
CA GLU A 65 -6.92 11.03 7.63
C GLU A 65 -5.49 10.56 7.91
N GLU A 66 -5.34 9.86 9.04
CA GLU A 66 -4.07 9.28 9.46
C GLU A 66 -3.51 8.35 8.38
N LYS A 67 -2.36 8.75 7.84
CA LYS A 67 -1.57 7.97 6.90
C LYS A 67 -0.56 7.20 7.72
N ILE A 68 -0.55 5.89 7.55
CA ILE A 68 0.35 5.01 8.28
C ILE A 68 1.37 4.52 7.26
N THR A 69 2.57 5.08 7.35
CA THR A 69 3.71 4.70 6.52
C THR A 69 4.59 3.72 7.27
N LYS A 70 4.97 2.65 6.59
CA LYS A 70 5.88 1.64 7.11
C LYS A 70 6.86 1.23 6.03
N GLU A 71 8.13 1.20 6.38
CA GLU A 71 9.20 0.81 5.48
C GLU A 71 9.58 -0.64 5.74
N PHE A 72 9.70 -1.42 4.67
CA PHE A 72 10.10 -2.82 4.71
C PHE A 72 11.39 -3.01 3.92
N PRO A 73 12.19 -4.04 4.20
CA PRO A 73 13.35 -4.36 3.39
C PRO A 73 12.93 -4.69 1.94
N PHE A 74 13.74 -4.29 0.94
CA PHE A 74 13.53 -4.64 -0.46
C PHE A 74 13.96 -6.09 -0.74
N SER A 75 13.28 -7.04 -0.10
CA SER A 75 13.48 -8.48 -0.23
C SER A 75 12.14 -9.18 -0.40
N GLU A 76 12.16 -10.45 -0.82
CA GLU A 76 10.94 -11.25 -0.89
C GLU A 76 10.30 -11.41 0.49
N GLU A 77 11.12 -11.49 1.54
CA GLU A 77 10.67 -11.49 2.94
C GLU A 77 9.95 -10.19 3.30
N GLY A 78 10.52 -9.03 2.96
CA GLY A 78 9.87 -7.73 3.20
C GLY A 78 8.56 -7.59 2.42
N ARG A 79 8.45 -8.21 1.25
CA ARG A 79 7.18 -8.32 0.50
C ARG A 79 6.15 -9.21 1.21
N LEU A 80 6.58 -10.29 1.86
CA LEU A 80 5.67 -11.10 2.66
C LEU A 80 5.20 -10.33 3.89
N GLU A 81 6.13 -9.70 4.61
CA GLU A 81 5.85 -8.89 5.80
C GLU A 81 4.90 -7.72 5.49
N LEU A 82 5.05 -7.05 4.33
CA LEU A 82 4.14 -5.97 3.96
C LEU A 82 2.74 -6.49 3.65
N VAL A 83 2.60 -7.66 3.00
CA VAL A 83 1.30 -8.29 2.74
C VAL A 83 0.63 -8.66 4.07
N GLU A 84 1.37 -9.30 4.97
CA GLU A 84 0.87 -9.66 6.30
C GLU A 84 0.48 -8.41 7.09
N TRP A 85 1.29 -7.35 7.03
CA TRP A 85 0.99 -6.09 7.69
C TRP A 85 -0.25 -5.42 7.10
N LEU A 86 -0.42 -5.37 5.78
CA LEU A 86 -1.63 -4.85 5.15
C LEU A 86 -2.87 -5.63 5.58
N ASN A 87 -2.77 -6.96 5.63
CA ASN A 87 -3.86 -7.78 6.14
C ASN A 87 -4.12 -7.52 7.62
N ALA A 88 -3.09 -7.47 8.46
CA ALA A 88 -3.20 -7.17 9.88
C ALA A 88 -3.85 -5.80 10.12
N MET A 89 -3.42 -4.76 9.40
CA MET A 89 -4.03 -3.43 9.43
C MET A 89 -5.52 -3.48 9.08
N TYR A 90 -5.84 -4.20 8.01
CA TYR A 90 -7.23 -4.42 7.62
C TYR A 90 -7.99 -5.23 8.69
N GLU A 91 -7.37 -6.24 9.31
CA GLU A 91 -8.01 -7.13 10.26
C GLU A 91 -8.25 -6.51 11.63
N THR A 92 -7.31 -5.72 12.12
CA THR A 92 -7.42 -4.94 13.36
C THR A 92 -8.56 -3.93 13.28
N ASP A 93 -8.82 -3.36 12.10
CA ASP A 93 -9.71 -2.22 11.91
C ASP A 93 -10.75 -2.44 10.78
N LYS A 94 -11.24 -3.67 10.58
CA LYS A 94 -12.16 -4.04 9.47
C LYS A 94 -13.36 -3.10 9.36
N ASP A 95 -13.94 -2.70 10.50
CA ASP A 95 -15.08 -1.79 10.59
C ASP A 95 -14.72 -0.32 10.27
N LYS A 96 -13.46 0.08 10.52
CA LYS A 96 -12.95 1.41 10.16
C LYS A 96 -12.69 1.52 8.66
N TRP A 97 -12.20 0.45 8.03
CA TRP A 97 -11.85 0.40 6.60
C TRP A 97 -13.02 0.10 5.69
N LYS A 98 -13.99 -0.72 6.12
CA LYS A 98 -15.24 -0.90 5.40
C LYS A 98 -15.82 0.48 5.21
N THR A 99 -15.69 1.00 3.99
CA THR A 99 -16.48 2.14 3.56
C THR A 99 -17.92 1.69 3.70
N GLY A 100 -18.55 2.11 4.80
CA GLY A 100 -19.97 1.96 4.98
C GLY A 100 -20.57 2.48 3.68
N LYS A 101 -21.39 1.63 3.03
CA LYS A 101 -22.30 2.05 1.96
C LYS A 101 -22.65 3.50 2.22
N ILE A 102 -22.47 4.36 1.23
CA ILE A 102 -23.06 5.69 1.23
C ILE A 102 -24.58 5.45 1.32
N SER A 103 -25.09 5.20 2.52
CA SER A 103 -26.49 5.15 2.85
C SER A 103 -26.88 6.55 3.26
N ASN A 104 -26.78 7.47 2.31
CA ASN A 104 -27.79 8.51 2.17
C ASN A 104 -28.75 7.91 1.13
N VAL A 105 -29.91 7.35 1.48
CA VAL A 105 -30.99 8.01 2.22
C VAL A 105 -31.05 9.49 1.86
N LEU A 106 -31.12 9.79 0.56
CA LEU A 106 -31.88 10.95 0.11
C LEU A 106 -33.36 10.56 0.20
N LYS A 107 -33.89 10.62 1.42
CA LYS A 107 -35.29 10.95 1.63
C LYS A 107 -35.40 12.47 1.47
N SER A 108 -36.00 12.93 0.39
CA SER A 108 -36.83 14.14 0.31
C SER A 108 -37.59 14.10 -1.01
#